data_AF-A0A7C0VRR9-F1
#
_entry.id   AF-A0A7C0VRR9-F1
#
_cell.length_a   1.000
_cell.length_b   1.000
_cell.length_c   1.000
_cell.angle_alpha   90.00
_cell.angle_beta   90.00
_cell.angle_gamma   90.00
#
_symmetry.space_group_name_H-M   'P 1'
#
loop_
_entity.id
_entity.type
_entity.pdbx_description
1 polymer ?
#
loop_
_entity_poly.entity_id
_entity_poly.type
_entity_poly.pdbx_seq_one_letter_code
_entity_poly.pdbx_strand_id
1 'polypeptide(L)'
;MGKRILSQRRGRGGSVFRAPDHKYLGTAKHPPIREGVGVVEDIVHDPGHRAPIMIVRFKDNKKYYMLAPEGIAVGDQIEIGPTASIKIGNVLPLANIPDGTPVYNIEGIPWDGGKFVRSTGMYAFVV
;
A
#
# COMPACT_ATOMS: atom_id res chain seq x y z
N MET A 1 4.45 -38.08 27.53
CA MET A 1 4.20 -36.63 27.34
C MET A 1 4.11 -36.32 25.85
N GLY A 2 3.15 -35.49 25.42
CA GLY A 2 2.99 -35.08 24.02
C GLY A 2 4.04 -34.06 23.57
N LYS A 3 4.39 -34.05 22.27
CA LYS A 3 5.23 -33.00 21.67
C LYS A 3 4.39 -31.74 21.40
N ARG A 4 5.04 -30.57 21.34
CA ARG A 4 4.39 -29.30 20.96
C ARG A 4 3.77 -29.37 19.57
N ILE A 5 2.56 -28.81 19.43
CA ILE A 5 1.83 -28.68 18.15
C ILE A 5 2.50 -27.64 17.23
N LEU A 6 2.17 -27.68 15.94
CA LEU A 6 2.79 -26.83 14.92
C LEU A 6 2.62 -25.33 15.21
N SER A 7 1.44 -24.89 15.66
CA SER A 7 1.17 -23.48 15.97
C SER A 7 2.07 -22.94 17.10
N GLN A 8 2.30 -23.75 18.14
CA GLN A 8 3.24 -23.41 19.23
C GLN A 8 4.68 -23.31 18.73
N ARG A 9 5.07 -24.13 17.75
CA ARG A 9 6.41 -24.05 17.12
C ARG A 9 6.53 -22.81 16.25
N ARG A 10 5.48 -22.46 15.51
CA ARG A 10 5.41 -21.27 14.66
C ARG A 10 5.58 -19.98 15.47
N GLY A 11 4.90 -19.87 16.61
CA GLY A 11 4.98 -18.71 17.50
C GLY A 11 6.39 -18.41 18.06
N ARG A 12 7.30 -19.40 18.06
CA ARG A 12 8.70 -19.21 18.46
C ARG A 12 9.52 -18.41 17.42
N GLY A 13 9.04 -18.29 16.18
CA GLY A 13 9.70 -17.50 15.13
C GLY A 13 11.01 -18.11 14.62
N GLY A 14 11.18 -19.43 14.70
CA GLY A 14 12.35 -20.11 14.11
C GLY A 14 12.42 -19.94 12.59
N SER A 15 13.62 -20.06 12.01
CA SER A 15 13.88 -19.82 10.57
C SER A 15 12.92 -20.56 9.63
N VAL A 16 12.51 -21.79 9.98
CA VAL A 16 11.54 -22.61 9.21
C VAL A 16 10.19 -21.91 9.00
N PHE A 17 9.76 -21.07 9.95
CA PHE A 17 8.46 -20.39 9.91
C PHE A 17 8.58 -18.89 9.61
N ARG A 18 9.79 -18.37 9.40
CA ARG A 18 10.02 -16.94 9.15
C ARG A 18 9.83 -16.65 7.66
N ALA A 19 9.18 -15.54 7.36
CA ALA A 19 9.14 -15.01 6.00
C ALA A 19 10.55 -14.58 5.55
N PRO A 20 10.95 -14.81 4.29
CA PRO A 20 12.22 -14.34 3.74
C PRO A 20 12.16 -12.83 3.43
N ASP A 21 12.05 -12.02 4.47
CA ASP A 21 11.89 -10.56 4.44
C ASP A 21 12.99 -9.81 3.69
N HIS A 22 14.24 -10.31 3.74
CA HIS A 22 15.37 -9.78 2.98
C HIS A 22 15.17 -9.78 1.44
N LYS A 23 14.17 -10.49 0.92
CA LYS A 23 13.85 -10.50 -0.53
C LYS A 23 12.80 -9.46 -0.91
N TYR A 24 12.14 -8.84 0.06
CA TYR A 24 11.05 -7.90 -0.20
C TYR A 24 11.62 -6.51 -0.52
N LEU A 25 10.99 -5.80 -1.45
CA LEU A 25 11.50 -4.49 -1.89
C LEU A 25 11.40 -3.43 -0.78
N GLY A 26 10.31 -3.47 -0.02
CA GLY A 26 10.02 -2.46 0.98
C GLY A 26 8.58 -2.55 1.47
N THR A 27 8.23 -1.64 2.37
CA THR A 27 6.88 -1.59 2.92
C THR A 27 6.02 -0.63 2.10
N ALA A 28 5.07 -1.18 1.34
CA ALA A 28 4.07 -0.37 0.63
C ALA A 28 3.15 0.33 1.64
N LYS A 29 3.22 1.66 1.72
CA LYS A 29 2.41 2.49 2.64
C LYS A 29 2.12 3.83 2.01
N HIS A 30 1.07 4.48 2.50
CA HIS A 30 0.91 5.91 2.26
C HIS A 30 2.13 6.66 2.82
N PRO A 31 2.71 7.61 2.05
CA PRO A 31 3.80 8.42 2.55
C PRO A 31 3.34 9.27 3.74
N PRO A 32 4.19 9.52 4.74
CA PRO A 32 3.87 10.32 5.92
C PRO A 32 3.91 11.82 5.59
N ILE A 33 3.21 12.23 4.53
CA ILE A 33 3.07 13.62 4.08
C ILE A 33 1.60 14.01 4.12
N ARG A 34 1.33 15.27 4.48
CA ARG A 34 -0.06 15.75 4.55
C ARG A 34 -0.62 16.07 3.19
N GLU A 35 0.18 16.76 2.39
CA GLU A 35 -0.17 17.22 1.06
C GLU A 35 1.04 17.11 0.17
N GLY A 36 0.85 16.69 -1.08
CA GLY A 36 1.95 16.57 -2.02
C GLY A 36 1.52 16.05 -3.37
N VAL A 37 2.32 16.39 -4.37
CA VAL A 37 2.21 15.85 -5.73
C VAL A 37 3.48 15.08 -6.02
N GLY A 38 3.32 13.83 -6.45
CA GLY A 38 4.38 12.95 -6.87
C GLY A 38 4.16 12.47 -8.30
N VAL A 39 5.21 11.90 -8.89
CA VAL A 39 5.18 11.29 -10.23
C VAL A 39 5.55 9.82 -10.09
N VAL A 40 4.81 8.95 -10.77
CA VAL A 40 5.14 7.52 -10.88
C VAL A 40 6.42 7.38 -11.69
N GLU A 41 7.49 6.94 -11.03
CA GLU A 41 8.80 6.75 -11.64
C GLU A 41 8.92 5.37 -12.29
N ASP A 42 8.36 4.33 -11.66
CA ASP A 42 8.46 2.95 -12.14
C ASP A 42 7.36 2.07 -11.50
N ILE A 43 7.08 0.92 -12.12
CA ILE A 43 6.14 -0.10 -11.63
C ILE A 43 6.87 -1.43 -11.56
N VAL A 44 7.07 -1.94 -10.35
CA VAL A 44 7.94 -3.09 -10.06
C VAL A 44 7.18 -4.22 -9.38
N HIS A 45 7.64 -5.45 -9.60
CA HIS A 45 7.10 -6.61 -8.89
C HIS A 45 7.74 -6.74 -7.49
N ASP A 46 6.91 -6.80 -6.44
CA ASP A 46 7.37 -7.13 -5.09
C ASP A 46 7.08 -8.59 -4.73
N PRO A 47 8.12 -9.40 -4.44
CA PRO A 47 7.93 -10.78 -3.98
C PRO A 47 7.09 -10.90 -2.70
N GLY A 48 7.06 -9.85 -1.86
CA GLY A 48 6.32 -9.81 -0.59
C GLY A 48 4.81 -9.64 -0.78
N HIS A 49 4.37 -8.81 -1.73
CA HIS A 49 2.95 -8.58 -2.04
C HIS A 49 2.41 -9.48 -3.16
N ARG A 50 3.26 -10.14 -3.96
CA ARG A 50 2.86 -10.88 -5.18
C ARG A 50 1.96 -10.02 -6.11
N ALA A 51 2.21 -8.72 -6.11
CA ALA A 51 1.45 -7.70 -6.83
C ALA A 51 2.41 -6.62 -7.35
N PRO A 52 2.01 -5.86 -8.39
CA PRO A 52 2.77 -4.68 -8.80
C PRO A 52 2.71 -3.59 -7.72
N ILE A 53 3.85 -2.96 -7.48
CA ILE A 53 4.01 -1.79 -6.60
C ILE A 53 4.51 -0.65 -7.48
N MET A 54 3.97 0.54 -7.27
CA MET A 54 4.45 1.74 -7.94
C MET A 54 5.47 2.46 -7.06
N ILE A 55 6.53 2.96 -7.69
CA ILE A 55 7.53 3.83 -7.07
C ILE A 55 7.15 5.25 -7.40
N VAL A 56 6.76 6.04 -6.40
CA VAL A 56 6.35 7.44 -6.57
C VAL A 56 7.45 8.35 -6.04
N ARG A 57 7.88 9.29 -6.86
CA ARG A 57 8.85 10.34 -6.48
C ARG A 57 8.11 11.65 -6.21
N PHE A 58 8.26 12.19 -5.01
CA PHE A 58 7.70 13.49 -4.65
C PHE A 58 8.72 14.63 -4.88
N LYS A 59 8.24 15.88 -4.81
CA LYS A 59 9.07 17.10 -4.99
C LYS A 59 10.32 17.14 -4.11
N ASP A 60 10.29 16.51 -2.94
CA ASP A 60 11.43 16.40 -2.03
C ASP A 60 12.50 15.38 -2.48
N ASN A 61 12.43 14.87 -3.72
CA ASN A 61 13.24 13.78 -4.27
C ASN A 61 13.19 12.47 -3.47
N LYS A 62 12.24 12.35 -2.53
CA LYS A 62 12.00 11.11 -1.79
C LYS A 62 11.16 10.16 -2.62
N LYS A 63 11.60 8.90 -2.65
CA LYS A 63 10.88 7.79 -3.29
C LYS A 63 10.05 7.06 -2.25
N TYR A 64 8.80 6.77 -2.59
CA TYR A 64 7.91 5.95 -1.77
C TYR A 64 7.37 4.79 -2.59
N TYR A 65 7.28 3.63 -1.93
CA TYR A 65 6.64 2.44 -2.49
C TYR A 65 5.16 2.49 -2.12
N MET A 66 4.30 2.55 -3.13
CA MET A 66 2.85 2.60 -2.97
C MET A 66 2.18 1.46 -3.73
N LEU A 67 1.00 1.04 -3.27
CA LEU A 67 0.20 0.05 -3.97
C LEU A 67 -0.25 0.63 -5.33
N ALA A 68 0.04 -0.10 -6.40
CA ALA A 68 -0.35 0.30 -7.76
C ALA A 68 -1.82 -0.11 -8.01
N PRO A 69 -2.72 0.85 -8.29
CA PRO A 69 -4.06 0.51 -8.75
C PRO A 69 -4.04 0.05 -10.21
N GLU A 70 -5.13 -0.56 -10.65
CA GLU A 70 -5.31 -0.87 -12.07
C GLU A 70 -5.40 0.42 -12.90
N GLY A 71 -4.72 0.43 -14.05
CA GLY A 71 -4.74 1.56 -14.97
C GLY A 71 -3.69 2.65 -14.72
N ILE A 72 -2.83 2.52 -13.70
CA ILE A 72 -1.71 3.45 -13.49
C ILE A 72 -0.57 3.20 -14.49
N ALA A 73 0.03 4.27 -14.99
CA ALA A 73 1.19 4.24 -15.88
C ALA A 73 2.38 5.02 -15.31
N VAL A 74 3.57 4.72 -15.84
CA VAL A 74 4.79 5.49 -15.54
C VAL A 74 4.63 6.91 -16.11
N GLY A 75 4.94 7.91 -15.29
CA GLY A 75 4.77 9.33 -15.61
C GLY A 75 3.46 9.94 -15.09
N ASP A 76 2.51 9.13 -14.61
CA ASP A 76 1.28 9.64 -14.01
C ASP A 76 1.55 10.45 -12.75
N GLN A 77 0.74 11.48 -12.53
CA GLN A 77 0.79 12.32 -11.34
C GLN A 77 -0.12 11.75 -10.26
N ILE A 78 0.44 11.56 -9.06
CA ILE A 78 -0.27 11.14 -7.86
C ILE A 78 -0.37 12.33 -6.91
N GLU A 79 -1.59 12.67 -6.54
CA GLU A 79 -1.89 13.72 -5.57
C GLU A 79 -2.29 13.10 -4.23
N ILE A 80 -1.77 13.66 -3.16
CA ILE A 80 -2.08 13.29 -1.78
C ILE A 80 -2.56 14.54 -1.07
N GLY A 81 -3.72 14.45 -0.42
CA GLY A 81 -4.24 15.52 0.42
C GLY A 81 -5.76 15.68 0.35
N PRO A 82 -6.34 16.56 1.17
CA PRO A 82 -7.77 16.84 1.17
C PRO A 82 -8.24 17.54 -0.11
N THR A 83 -7.37 18.28 -0.79
CA THR A 83 -7.63 19.03 -2.02
C THR A 83 -7.25 18.26 -3.29
N ALA A 84 -6.77 17.02 -3.16
CA ALA A 84 -6.43 16.19 -4.31
C ALA A 84 -7.67 15.91 -5.17
N SER A 85 -7.45 15.75 -6.47
CA SER A 85 -8.51 15.42 -7.41
C SER A 85 -8.97 13.96 -7.23
N ILE A 86 -10.26 13.69 -7.43
CA ILE A 86 -10.79 12.31 -7.39
C ILE A 86 -10.41 11.63 -8.70
N LYS A 87 -9.25 10.97 -8.69
CA LYS A 87 -8.70 10.19 -9.81
C LYS A 87 -8.11 8.89 -9.29
N ILE A 88 -7.98 7.92 -10.18
CA ILE A 88 -7.35 6.64 -9.88
C ILE A 88 -5.90 6.89 -9.45
N GLY A 89 -5.51 6.32 -8.31
CA GLY A 89 -4.16 6.47 -7.74
C GLY A 89 -4.00 7.58 -6.71
N ASN A 90 -4.89 8.59 -6.70
CA ASN A 90 -4.82 9.68 -5.73
C ASN A 90 -5.26 9.22 -4.34
N VAL A 91 -4.70 9.88 -3.32
CA VAL A 91 -4.96 9.56 -1.91
C VAL A 91 -5.67 10.73 -1.24
N LEU A 92 -6.91 10.48 -0.84
CA LEU A 92 -7.78 11.46 -0.18
C LEU A 92 -8.29 10.92 1.16
N PRO A 93 -8.63 11.78 2.12
CA PRO A 93 -9.43 11.40 3.28
C PRO A 93 -10.81 10.87 2.84
N LEU A 94 -11.32 9.85 3.53
CA LEU A 94 -12.64 9.26 3.22
C LEU A 94 -13.79 10.28 3.20
N ALA A 95 -13.70 11.34 4.01
CA ALA A 95 -14.70 12.41 4.05
C ALA A 95 -14.87 13.17 2.72
N ASN A 96 -13.87 13.11 1.84
CA ASN A 96 -13.86 13.82 0.56
C ASN A 96 -14.13 12.90 -0.64
N ILE A 97 -14.34 11.60 -0.40
CA ILE A 97 -14.60 10.62 -1.45
C ILE A 97 -16.11 10.45 -1.59
N PRO A 98 -16.68 10.55 -2.81
CA PRO A 98 -18.10 10.38 -3.02
C PRO A 98 -18.52 8.91 -2.88
N ASP A 99 -19.74 8.70 -2.42
CA ASP A 99 -20.34 7.38 -2.28
C ASP A 99 -20.38 6.63 -3.62
N GLY A 100 -20.21 5.32 -3.58
CA GLY A 100 -20.11 4.45 -4.75
C GLY A 100 -18.71 4.41 -5.40
N THR A 101 -17.74 5.16 -4.89
CA THR A 101 -16.36 5.13 -5.43
C THR A 101 -15.60 3.89 -4.95
N PRO A 102 -14.94 3.14 -5.85
CA PRO A 102 -14.04 2.06 -5.45
C PRO A 102 -12.73 2.61 -4.86
N VAL A 103 -12.37 2.14 -3.67
CA VAL A 103 -11.19 2.54 -2.91
C VAL A 103 -10.34 1.34 -2.48
N TYR A 104 -9.06 1.57 -2.20
CA TYR A 104 -8.11 0.55 -1.75
C TYR A 104 -7.10 1.14 -0.75
N ASN A 105 -6.36 0.26 -0.06
CA ASN A 105 -5.35 0.65 0.95
C ASN A 105 -5.90 1.61 2.04
N ILE A 106 -7.00 1.23 2.69
CA ILE A 106 -7.69 2.07 3.67
C ILE A 106 -6.95 2.03 5.01
N GLU A 107 -6.82 3.20 5.64
CA GLU A 107 -6.25 3.35 6.98
C GLU A 107 -7.24 2.88 8.06
N GLY A 108 -6.76 2.16 9.07
CA GLY A 108 -7.59 1.79 10.22
C GLY A 108 -7.59 2.84 11.31
N ILE A 109 -6.44 3.48 11.49
CA ILE A 109 -6.27 4.68 12.29
C ILE A 109 -5.68 5.73 11.35
N PRO A 110 -6.18 6.98 11.36
CA PRO A 110 -5.60 8.04 10.54
C PRO A 110 -4.08 8.08 10.70
N TRP A 111 -3.35 8.06 9.58
CA TRP A 111 -1.88 8.05 9.48
C TRP A 111 -1.18 6.71 9.80
N ASP A 112 -1.89 5.58 9.81
CA ASP A 112 -1.27 4.25 9.98
C ASP A 112 -0.62 3.70 8.69
N GLY A 113 -0.77 4.39 7.56
CA GLY A 113 -0.17 4.08 6.27
C GLY A 113 -0.93 3.05 5.44
N GLY A 114 -2.15 2.70 5.85
CA GLY A 114 -3.04 1.77 5.17
C GLY A 114 -2.89 0.34 5.69
N LYS A 115 -4.02 -0.26 6.09
CA LYS A 115 -4.09 -1.60 6.70
C LYS A 115 -5.08 -2.52 6.02
N PHE A 116 -6.17 -1.97 5.48
CA PHE A 116 -7.26 -2.73 4.90
C PHE A 116 -7.22 -2.68 3.37
N VAL A 117 -7.78 -3.70 2.73
CA VAL A 117 -7.93 -3.77 1.26
C VAL A 117 -6.58 -3.61 0.54
N ARG A 118 -5.63 -4.50 0.85
CA ARG A 118 -4.24 -4.44 0.35
C ARG A 118 -3.83 -5.60 -0.57
N SER A 119 -4.68 -6.62 -0.70
CA SER A 119 -4.36 -7.78 -1.52
C SER A 119 -4.61 -7.48 -3.00
N THR A 120 -3.96 -8.25 -3.87
CA THR A 120 -4.09 -8.12 -5.33
C THR A 120 -5.55 -8.19 -5.79
N GLY A 121 -5.96 -7.21 -6.61
CA GLY A 121 -7.30 -7.16 -7.21
C GLY A 121 -8.45 -6.87 -6.25
N MET A 122 -8.17 -6.58 -4.97
CA MET A 122 -9.21 -6.22 -4.00
C MET A 122 -9.47 -4.71 -4.02
N TYR A 123 -10.75 -4.37 -3.89
CA TYR A 123 -11.24 -3.00 -3.71
C TYR A 123 -12.41 -3.03 -2.72
N ALA A 124 -12.78 -1.87 -2.19
CA ALA A 124 -13.97 -1.67 -1.38
C ALA A 124 -14.79 -0.50 -1.95
N PHE A 125 -16.07 -0.43 -1.65
CA PHE A 125 -16.92 0.70 -2.00
C PHE A 125 -17.16 1.57 -0.77
N VAL A 126 -17.17 2.88 -0.98
CA VAL A 126 -17.78 3.82 -0.03
C VAL A 126 -19.30 3.71 -0.18
N VAL A 127 -20.01 3.51 0.93
CA VAL A 127 -21.47 3.30 0.99
C VAL A 127 -22.05 4.17 2.07
#